data_AF-A0A373CKQ6-F1
#
_entry.id   AF-A0A373CKQ6-F1
#
_cell.length_a   1.000
_cell.length_b   1.000
_cell.length_c   1.000
_cell.angle_alpha   90.00
_cell.angle_beta   90.00
_cell.angle_gamma   90.00
#
_symmetry.space_group_name_H-M   'P 1'
#
loop_
_entity.id
_entity.type
_entity.pdbx_description
1 polymer ?
#
loop_
_entity_poly.entity_id
_entity_poly.type
_entity_poly.pdbx_seq_one_letter_code
_entity_poly.pdbx_strand_id
1 'polypeptide(L)'
;MLTLQELLNGVKCLDENTLAELSDKLWELGTLDDIKEKVTPELFTLHICMNMVGNWQCDGWWYIICEQVKLVPFIPEALNALGLFTLKTAFEKVISCFPQDTIFTDDNNYIDTVNFLQNNRFKVSNKKIKFNPSRKKKRNGKKDSSLY
;
A
#
# COMPACT_ATOMS: atom_id res chain seq x y z
N MET A 1 22.84 -13.57 4.79
CA MET A 1 21.51 -13.25 4.25
C MET A 1 20.67 -14.50 4.45
N LEU A 2 19.64 -14.44 5.29
CA LEU A 2 18.79 -15.59 5.61
C LEU A 2 18.01 -16.03 4.37
N THR A 3 17.98 -17.33 4.12
CA THR A 3 17.35 -17.94 2.95
C THR A 3 16.04 -18.63 3.30
N LEU A 4 15.21 -18.87 2.28
CA LEU A 4 13.97 -19.66 2.44
C LEU A 4 14.25 -21.07 2.96
N GLN A 5 15.32 -21.72 2.51
CA GLN A 5 15.68 -23.07 2.95
C GLN A 5 16.06 -23.11 4.43
N GLU A 6 16.81 -22.12 4.91
CA GLU A 6 17.17 -22.01 6.32
C GLU A 6 15.94 -21.73 7.18
N LEU A 7 15.03 -20.86 6.73
CA LEU A 7 13.81 -20.53 7.47
C LEU A 7 12.84 -21.73 7.56
N LEU A 8 12.73 -22.52 6.49
CA LEU A 8 11.86 -23.69 6.42
C LEU A 8 12.49 -24.96 7.02
N ASN A 9 13.72 -24.89 7.52
CA ASN A 9 14.40 -26.07 8.05
C ASN A 9 13.63 -26.66 9.24
N GLY A 10 13.26 -27.94 9.14
CA GLY A 10 12.48 -28.64 10.16
C GLY A 10 10.97 -28.38 10.12
N VAL A 11 10.47 -27.52 9.21
CA VAL A 11 9.04 -27.31 9.01
C VAL A 11 8.43 -28.52 8.28
N LYS A 12 7.49 -29.20 8.93
CA LYS A 12 6.86 -30.42 8.40
C LYS A 12 5.61 -30.17 7.57
N CYS A 13 4.88 -29.10 7.87
CA CYS A 13 3.65 -28.71 7.18
C CYS A 13 3.63 -27.18 7.02
N LEU A 14 3.12 -26.69 5.90
CA LEU A 14 2.94 -25.27 5.63
C LEU A 14 1.45 -24.96 5.67
N ASP A 15 0.92 -24.80 6.88
CA ASP A 15 -0.41 -24.25 7.12
C ASP A 15 -0.32 -22.75 7.47
N GLU A 16 -1.48 -22.13 7.62
CA GLU A 16 -1.59 -20.68 7.91
C GLU A 16 -0.88 -20.30 9.22
N ASN A 17 -1.02 -21.11 10.27
CA ASN A 17 -0.36 -20.87 11.56
C ASN A 17 1.17 -20.91 11.42
N THR A 18 1.68 -21.89 10.68
CA THR A 18 3.11 -22.00 10.42
C THR A 18 3.61 -20.77 9.65
N LEU A 19 2.88 -20.30 8.64
CA LEU A 19 3.24 -19.09 7.89
C LEU A 19 3.23 -17.84 8.78
N ALA A 20 2.27 -17.71 9.69
CA ALA A 20 2.23 -16.63 10.68
C ALA A 20 3.47 -16.66 11.60
N GLU A 21 3.81 -17.82 12.17
CA GLU A 21 5.01 -17.97 13.01
C GLU A 21 6.31 -17.66 12.26
N LEU A 22 6.41 -18.04 10.98
CA LEU A 22 7.56 -17.71 10.14
C LEU A 22 7.61 -16.20 9.85
N SER A 23 6.47 -15.55 9.66
CA SER A 23 6.39 -14.10 9.51
C SER A 23 6.82 -13.37 10.77
N ASP A 24 6.40 -13.84 11.96
CA ASP A 24 6.80 -13.26 13.25
C ASP A 24 8.31 -13.31 13.46
N LYS A 25 8.95 -14.44 13.15
CA LYS A 25 10.41 -14.58 13.19
C LYS A 25 11.14 -13.61 12.25
N LEU A 26 10.53 -13.28 11.12
CA LEU A 26 11.11 -12.29 10.19
C LEU A 26 10.94 -10.88 10.76
N TRP A 27 9.82 -10.57 11.41
CA TRP A 27 9.61 -9.30 12.10
C TRP A 27 10.59 -9.06 13.26
N GLU A 28 11.12 -10.12 13.88
CA GLU A 28 12.21 -10.00 14.88
C GLU A 28 13.52 -9.44 14.29
N LEU A 29 13.70 -9.48 12.96
CA LEU A 29 14.89 -8.93 12.30
C LEU A 29 14.87 -7.40 12.21
N GLY A 30 13.73 -6.75 12.45
CA GLY A 30 13.58 -5.29 12.48
C GLY A 30 12.48 -4.78 11.56
N THR A 31 12.69 -3.57 11.01
CA THR A 31 11.78 -2.95 10.05
C THR A 31 11.78 -3.68 8.71
N LEU A 32 10.83 -3.38 7.81
CA LEU A 32 10.83 -3.95 6.46
C LEU A 32 12.13 -3.69 5.70
N ASP A 33 12.74 -2.52 5.89
CA ASP A 33 14.04 -2.20 5.27
C ASP A 33 15.15 -3.08 5.86
N ASP A 34 15.18 -3.26 7.18
CA ASP A 34 16.13 -4.18 7.84
C ASP A 34 15.96 -5.62 7.34
N ILE A 35 14.72 -6.09 7.21
CA ILE A 35 14.42 -7.44 6.73
C ILE A 35 14.92 -7.59 5.29
N LYS A 36 14.61 -6.63 4.42
CA LYS A 36 15.01 -6.63 3.01
C LYS A 36 16.53 -6.73 2.83
N GLU A 37 17.31 -6.12 3.71
CA GLU A 37 18.77 -6.20 3.69
C GLU A 37 19.31 -7.53 4.27
N LYS A 38 18.60 -8.13 5.21
CA LYS A 38 19.04 -9.32 5.95
C LYS A 38 18.62 -10.64 5.30
N VAL A 39 17.61 -10.66 4.43
CA VAL A 39 17.05 -11.88 3.82
C VAL A 39 17.17 -11.88 2.29
N THR A 40 17.04 -13.04 1.66
CA THR A 40 17.09 -13.11 0.19
C THR A 40 15.86 -12.47 -0.47
N PRO A 41 15.94 -12.01 -1.72
CA PRO A 41 14.79 -11.42 -2.41
C PRO A 41 13.55 -12.32 -2.44
N GLU A 42 13.74 -13.64 -2.60
CA GLU A 42 12.65 -14.62 -2.59
C GLU A 42 11.99 -14.71 -1.23
N LEU A 43 12.78 -14.72 -0.16
CA LEU A 43 12.26 -14.76 1.20
C LEU A 43 11.58 -13.44 1.60
N PHE A 44 12.14 -12.31 1.17
CA PHE A 44 11.49 -11.00 1.35
C PHE A 44 10.14 -10.96 0.62
N THR A 45 10.10 -11.44 -0.62
CA THR A 45 8.84 -11.52 -1.39
C THR A 45 7.81 -12.40 -0.68
N LEU A 46 8.22 -13.56 -0.16
CA LEU A 46 7.33 -14.41 0.64
C LEU A 46 6.81 -13.68 1.89
N HIS A 47 7.67 -12.95 2.60
CA HIS A 47 7.28 -12.14 3.76
C HIS A 47 6.21 -11.11 3.41
N ILE A 48 6.38 -10.40 2.29
CA ILE A 48 5.37 -9.46 1.78
C ILE A 48 4.07 -10.20 1.44
N CYS A 49 4.13 -11.37 0.79
CA CYS A 49 2.94 -12.17 0.49
C CYS A 49 2.16 -12.58 1.74
N MET A 50 2.85 -13.08 2.77
CA MET A 50 2.22 -13.50 4.03
C MET A 50 1.53 -12.33 4.72
N ASN A 51 2.21 -11.19 4.85
CA ASN A 51 1.64 -10.00 5.46
C ASN A 51 0.50 -9.40 4.62
N MET A 52 0.62 -9.39 3.28
CA MET A 52 -0.45 -8.93 2.40
C MET A 52 -1.72 -9.76 2.57
N VAL A 53 -1.61 -11.10 2.54
CA VAL A 53 -2.78 -11.99 2.66
C VAL A 53 -3.39 -11.89 4.06
N GLY A 54 -2.58 -11.95 5.12
CA GLY A 54 -3.09 -11.88 6.50
C GLY A 54 -3.82 -10.57 6.80
N ASN A 55 -3.22 -9.42 6.44
CA ASN A 55 -3.86 -8.12 6.64
C ASN A 55 -5.11 -7.95 5.75
N TRP A 56 -5.06 -8.45 4.51
CA TRP A 56 -6.21 -8.38 3.61
C TRP A 56 -7.38 -9.24 4.10
N GLN A 57 -7.12 -10.44 4.63
CA GLN A 57 -8.17 -11.30 5.17
C GLN A 57 -8.79 -10.76 6.45
N CYS A 58 -8.01 -10.06 7.28
CA CYS A 58 -8.48 -9.47 8.52
C CYS A 58 -9.35 -8.23 8.27
N ASP A 59 -8.78 -7.17 7.70
CA ASP A 59 -9.40 -5.83 7.62
C ASP A 59 -9.49 -5.28 6.18
N GLY A 60 -9.04 -6.06 5.20
CA GLY A 60 -9.15 -5.72 3.78
C GLY A 60 -8.05 -4.77 3.26
N TRP A 61 -8.16 -4.44 1.97
CA TRP A 61 -7.17 -3.62 1.26
C TRP A 61 -7.04 -2.21 1.82
N TRP A 62 -8.14 -1.64 2.33
CA TRP A 62 -8.13 -0.28 2.87
C TRP A 62 -7.25 -0.20 4.12
N TYR A 63 -7.30 -1.21 5.00
CA TYR A 63 -6.44 -1.28 6.17
C TYR A 63 -4.96 -1.34 5.78
N ILE A 64 -4.60 -2.15 4.79
CA ILE A 64 -3.21 -2.21 4.31
C ILE A 64 -2.73 -0.82 3.85
N ILE A 65 -3.56 -0.13 3.06
CA ILE A 65 -3.21 1.19 2.53
C ILE A 65 -3.09 2.23 3.65
N CYS A 66 -3.94 2.19 4.68
CA CYS A 66 -3.98 3.22 5.72
C CYS A 66 -3.03 2.97 6.89
N GLU A 67 -2.93 1.71 7.33
CA GLU A 67 -2.33 1.31 8.61
C GLU A 67 -1.08 0.44 8.42
N GLN A 68 -0.91 -0.19 7.26
CA GLN A 68 0.29 -0.98 6.92
C GLN A 68 1.01 -0.39 5.71
N VAL A 69 1.09 0.94 5.66
CA VAL A 69 1.51 1.72 4.49
C VAL A 69 2.87 1.29 3.92
N LYS A 70 3.80 0.88 4.78
CA LYS A 70 5.15 0.45 4.37
C LYS A 70 5.15 -0.84 3.53
N LEU A 71 4.08 -1.63 3.56
CA LEU A 71 3.93 -2.80 2.67
C LEU A 71 3.55 -2.38 1.24
N VAL A 72 2.84 -1.26 1.09
CA VAL A 72 2.24 -0.81 -0.19
C VAL A 72 3.25 -0.79 -1.34
N PRO A 73 4.48 -0.27 -1.19
CA PRO A 73 5.45 -0.23 -2.27
C PRO A 73 5.90 -1.61 -2.79
N PHE A 74 5.72 -2.68 -2.02
CA PHE A 74 6.23 -4.02 -2.34
C PHE A 74 5.13 -4.98 -2.82
N ILE A 75 3.87 -4.61 -2.64
CA ILE A 75 2.71 -5.43 -3.03
C ILE A 75 2.66 -5.70 -4.54
N PRO A 76 2.94 -4.75 -5.45
CA PRO A 76 2.91 -5.03 -6.89
C PRO A 76 3.87 -6.15 -7.32
N GLU A 77 5.10 -6.15 -6.80
CA GLU A 77 6.10 -7.18 -7.06
C GLU A 77 5.68 -8.53 -6.45
N ALA A 78 5.13 -8.52 -5.23
CA ALA A 78 4.62 -9.73 -4.59
C ALA A 78 3.47 -10.37 -5.40
N LEU A 79 2.51 -9.57 -5.85
CA LEU A 79 1.41 -10.02 -6.71
C LEU A 79 1.93 -10.53 -8.06
N ASN A 80 2.98 -9.92 -8.60
CA ASN A 80 3.64 -10.39 -9.81
C ASN A 80 4.29 -11.77 -9.61
N ALA A 81 4.99 -11.98 -8.49
CA ALA A 81 5.62 -13.24 -8.14
C ALA A 81 4.60 -14.38 -7.95
N LEU A 82 3.38 -14.06 -7.48
CA LEU A 82 2.27 -15.00 -7.37
C LEU A 82 1.51 -15.24 -8.69
N GLY A 83 1.86 -14.54 -9.78
CA GLY A 83 1.15 -14.63 -11.06
C GLY A 83 -0.24 -13.97 -11.05
N LEU A 84 -0.53 -13.12 -10.06
CA LEU A 84 -1.83 -12.46 -9.87
C LEU A 84 -1.91 -11.12 -10.64
N PHE A 85 -1.67 -11.16 -11.95
CA PHE A 85 -1.50 -9.95 -12.78
C PHE A 85 -2.71 -9.02 -12.78
N THR A 86 -3.93 -9.56 -12.83
CA THR A 86 -5.16 -8.75 -12.78
C THR A 86 -5.28 -7.99 -11.46
N LEU A 87 -4.95 -8.64 -10.35
CA LEU A 87 -4.98 -8.02 -9.02
C LEU A 87 -3.87 -6.98 -8.89
N LYS A 88 -2.66 -7.26 -9.39
CA LYS A 88 -1.56 -6.29 -9.48
C LYS A 88 -2.01 -5.01 -10.19
N THR A 89 -2.57 -5.13 -11.40
CA THR A 89 -3.05 -3.96 -12.16
C THR A 89 -4.15 -3.21 -11.44
N ALA A 90 -5.07 -3.91 -10.76
CA ALA A 90 -6.11 -3.27 -9.97
C ALA A 90 -5.52 -2.48 -8.78
N PHE A 91 -4.56 -3.09 -8.06
CA PHE A 91 -3.86 -2.46 -6.95
C PHE A 91 -3.10 -1.20 -7.42
N GLU A 92 -2.30 -1.31 -8.48
CA GLU A 92 -1.56 -0.18 -9.07
C GLU A 92 -2.50 0.97 -9.49
N LYS A 93 -3.69 0.67 -10.02
CA LYS A 93 -4.70 1.69 -10.33
C LYS A 93 -5.19 2.42 -9.07
N VAL A 94 -5.43 1.70 -7.96
CA VAL A 94 -5.79 2.31 -6.67
C VAL A 94 -4.65 3.22 -6.20
N ILE A 95 -3.41 2.74 -6.26
CA ILE A 95 -2.23 3.53 -5.86
C ILE A 95 -2.04 4.77 -6.74
N SER A 96 -2.36 4.69 -8.04
CA SER A 96 -2.30 5.85 -8.94
C SER A 96 -3.30 6.98 -8.62
N CYS A 97 -4.28 6.74 -7.75
CA CYS A 97 -5.19 7.77 -7.26
C CYS A 97 -4.54 8.69 -6.22
N PHE A 98 -3.42 8.27 -5.62
CA PHE A 98 -2.63 9.09 -4.72
C PHE A 98 -1.82 10.14 -5.52
N PRO A 99 -1.48 11.29 -4.90
CA PRO A 99 -0.54 12.24 -5.50
C PRO A 99 0.77 11.56 -5.94
N GLN A 100 1.34 11.99 -7.08
CA GLN A 100 2.54 11.35 -7.64
C GLN A 100 3.77 11.44 -6.71
N ASP A 101 3.84 12.44 -5.84
CA ASP A 101 4.89 12.62 -4.85
C ASP A 101 4.58 11.96 -3.49
N THR A 102 3.60 11.05 -3.44
CA THR A 102 3.25 10.32 -2.23
C THR A 102 4.40 9.42 -1.81
N ILE A 103 4.85 9.60 -0.57
CA ILE A 103 5.77 8.70 0.11
C ILE A 103 4.93 7.83 1.03
N PHE A 104 5.05 6.51 0.87
CA PHE A 104 4.29 5.51 1.63
C PHE A 104 4.95 5.27 2.99
N THR A 105 4.72 6.19 3.93
CA THR A 105 5.28 6.19 5.29
C THR A 105 4.21 6.57 6.31
N ASP A 106 4.38 6.14 7.56
CA ASP A 106 3.46 6.43 8.68
C ASP A 106 3.55 7.88 9.20
N ASP A 107 3.69 8.86 8.31
CA ASP A 107 3.83 10.26 8.67
C ASP A 107 2.49 11.03 8.59
N ASN A 108 2.44 12.21 9.22
CA ASN A 108 1.25 13.05 9.21
C ASN A 108 0.84 13.49 7.79
N ASN A 109 1.77 13.56 6.83
CA ASN A 109 1.44 13.93 5.45
C ASN A 109 0.68 12.82 4.74
N TYR A 110 1.06 11.57 4.98
CA TYR A 110 0.35 10.41 4.46
C TYR A 110 -1.04 10.28 5.07
N ILE A 111 -1.15 10.44 6.39
CA ILE A 111 -2.45 10.45 7.10
C ILE A 111 -3.37 11.53 6.52
N ASP A 112 -2.85 12.75 6.29
CA ASP A 112 -3.61 13.81 5.63
C ASP A 112 -4.06 13.43 4.20
N THR A 113 -3.23 12.70 3.47
CA THR A 113 -3.54 12.22 2.11
C THR A 113 -4.68 11.21 2.14
N VAL A 114 -4.59 10.20 3.01
CA VAL A 114 -5.63 9.19 3.20
C VAL A 114 -6.95 9.83 3.64
N ASN A 115 -6.91 10.72 4.63
CA ASN A 115 -8.09 11.46 5.08
C ASN A 115 -8.74 12.22 3.92
N PHE A 116 -7.96 12.94 3.11
CA PHE A 116 -8.52 13.65 1.96
C PHE A 116 -9.19 12.71 0.94
N LEU A 117 -8.56 11.58 0.63
CA LEU A 117 -9.09 10.57 -0.31
C LEU A 117 -10.35 9.91 0.22
N GLN A 118 -10.42 9.68 1.54
CA GLN A 118 -11.60 9.12 2.19
C GLN A 118 -12.76 10.11 2.22
N ASN A 119 -12.50 11.36 2.60
CA ASN A 119 -13.49 12.42 2.63
C ASN A 119 -12.85 13.81 2.60
N ASN A 120 -13.19 14.60 1.58
CA ASN A 120 -12.69 15.97 1.42
C ASN A 120 -13.11 16.95 2.53
N ARG A 121 -14.00 16.54 3.45
CA ARG A 121 -14.41 17.33 4.63
C ARG A 121 -13.45 17.18 5.80
N PHE A 122 -12.59 16.15 5.81
CA PHE A 122 -11.60 16.00 6.87
C PHE A 122 -10.62 17.17 6.85
N LYS A 123 -10.29 17.67 8.04
CA LYS A 123 -9.31 18.75 8.20
C LYS A 123 -7.92 18.18 7.98
N VAL A 124 -7.31 18.53 6.86
CA VAL A 124 -5.91 18.20 6.57
C VAL A 124 -4.99 19.36 6.93
N SER A 125 -3.77 19.08 7.35
CA SER A 125 -2.74 20.09 7.59
C SER A 125 -1.93 20.41 6.32
N ASN A 126 -1.70 19.39 5.48
CA ASN A 126 -0.88 19.41 4.27
C ASN A 126 -1.40 20.43 3.23
N LYS A 127 -0.59 21.45 2.96
CA LYS A 127 -0.92 22.55 2.05
C LYS A 127 -0.99 22.13 0.58
N LYS A 128 -0.27 21.07 0.17
CA LYS A 128 -0.31 20.57 -1.22
C LYS A 128 -1.70 20.01 -1.57
N ILE A 129 -2.33 19.36 -0.60
CA ILE A 129 -3.63 18.68 -0.75
C ILE A 129 -4.79 19.67 -0.55
N LYS A 130 -4.56 20.75 0.22
CA LYS A 130 -5.52 21.88 0.35
C LYS A 130 -5.82 22.60 -0.95
N PHE A 131 -5.09 22.35 -2.05
CA PHE A 131 -5.36 23.02 -3.31
C PHE A 131 -6.67 22.50 -3.93
N ASN A 132 -7.77 23.14 -3.57
CA ASN A 132 -9.10 22.93 -4.12
C ASN A 132 -9.28 23.88 -5.34
N PRO A 133 -9.22 23.42 -6.60
CA PRO A 133 -9.47 24.24 -7.78
C PRO A 133 -10.97 24.57 -7.98
N SER A 134 -11.78 24.52 -6.93
CA SER A 134 -13.14 25.07 -6.92
C SER A 134 -13.18 26.58 -7.25
N ARG A 135 -12.03 27.26 -7.37
CA ARG A 135 -11.91 28.62 -7.96
C ARG A 135 -11.65 28.71 -9.48
N LYS A 136 -11.50 27.60 -10.23
CA LYS A 136 -11.36 27.63 -11.71
C LYS A 136 -12.48 26.95 -12.51
N LYS A 137 -13.60 26.61 -11.86
CA LYS A 137 -14.89 26.40 -12.54
C LYS A 137 -15.88 27.54 -12.22
N LYS A 138 -15.42 28.79 -12.26
CA LYS A 138 -16.33 29.87 -12.67
C LYS A 138 -16.59 29.64 -14.15
N ARG A 139 -17.76 29.03 -14.42
CA ARG A 139 -18.39 28.93 -15.73
C ARG A 139 -18.03 30.17 -16.57
N ASN A 140 -17.27 29.98 -17.63
CA ASN A 140 -17.41 30.80 -18.82
C ASN A 140 -18.78 30.48 -19.43
N GLY A 141 -19.85 30.88 -18.73
CA GLY A 141 -21.17 31.07 -19.31
C GLY A 141 -21.21 32.51 -19.78
N LYS A 142 -20.49 32.81 -20.87
CA LYS A 142 -20.88 33.97 -21.67
C LYS A 142 -22.24 33.63 -22.24
N LYS A 143 -23.24 34.43 -21.86
CA LYS A 143 -24.54 34.51 -22.51
C LYS A 143 -24.30 34.79 -23.99
N ASP A 144 -24.72 33.90 -24.88
CA ASP A 144 -25.20 34.32 -26.19
C ASP A 144 -26.72 34.29 -26.15
N SER A 145 -27.27 35.48 -25.94
CA SER A 145 -28.68 35.79 -26.10
C SER A 145 -28.78 36.76 -27.28
N SER A 146 -28.90 36.21 -28.50
CA SER A 146 -29.37 36.85 -29.74
C SER A 146 -29.08 35.86 -30.89
N LEU A 147 -29.98 35.40 -31.74
CA LEU A 147 -31.23 35.92 -32.26
C LEU A 147 -32.13 34.75 -32.70
N TYR A 148 -33.40 35.10 -32.92
CA TYR A 148 -34.38 34.44 -33.77
C TYR A 148 -33.81 33.66 -34.96
#